data_AF-A0ABD0PW23-F1
#
_entry.id   AF-A0ABD0PW23-F1
#
_cell.length_a   1.000
_cell.length_b   1.000
_cell.length_c   1.000
_cell.angle_alpha   90.00
_cell.angle_beta   90.00
_cell.angle_gamma   90.00
#
_symmetry.space_group_name_H-M   'P 1'
#
loop_
_entity.id
_entity.type
_entity.pdbx_description
1 polymer ?
#
loop_
_entity_poly.entity_id
_entity_poly.type
_entity_poly.pdbx_seq_one_letter_code
_entity_poly.pdbx_strand_id
1 'polypeptide(L)' 'VAARDKPMLYSMGITHIVNAASGPPHVNTGPRFYRDMDIDYFGVEADDSSDFIISVFFYPTARFIRAAL' A
#
# COMPACT_ATOMS: atom_id res chain seq x y z
N VAL A 1 -6.37 -4.66 8.69
CA VAL A 1 -7.07 -5.97 8.61
C VAL A 1 -7.30 -6.37 7.15
N ALA A 2 -8.02 -5.56 6.36
CA ALA A 2 -8.26 -5.84 4.93
C ALA A 2 -7.00 -6.15 4.10
N ALA A 3 -5.91 -5.38 4.26
CA ALA A 3 -4.67 -5.60 3.51
C ALA A 3 -4.03 -7.00 3.73
N ARG A 4 -4.35 -7.71 4.82
CA ARG A 4 -3.83 -9.06 5.08
C ARG A 4 -4.77 -10.18 4.61
N ASP A 5 -6.00 -9.83 4.19
CA ASP A 5 -7.01 -10.78 3.75
C ASP A 5 -6.91 -10.99 2.23
N LYS A 6 -6.01 -11.89 1.81
CA LYS A 6 -5.79 -12.20 0.39
C LYS A 6 -7.05 -12.72 -0.33
N PRO A 7 -7.86 -13.63 0.26
CA PRO A 7 -9.11 -14.06 -0.35
C PRO A 7 -10.07 -12.90 -0.64
N MET A 8 -10.21 -11.95 0.29
CA MET A 8 -11.01 -10.74 0.08
C MET A 8 -10.42 -9.86 -1.04
N LEU A 9 -9.11 -9.61 -1.03
CA LEU A 9 -8.46 -8.80 -2.08
C LEU A 9 -8.63 -9.42 -3.47
N TYR A 10 -8.50 -10.75 -3.57
CA TYR A 10 -8.72 -11.48 -4.81
C TYR A 10 -10.18 -11.40 -5.28
N SER A 11 -11.15 -11.60 -4.38
CA SER A 11 -12.58 -11.56 -4.75
C SER A 11 -13.04 -10.18 -5.20
N MET A 12 -12.41 -9.12 -4.69
CA MET A 12 -12.65 -7.73 -5.11
C MET A 12 -11.91 -7.35 -6.41
N GLY A 13 -11.04 -8.21 -6.94
CA GLY A 13 -10.23 -7.91 -8.13
C GLY A 13 -9.21 -6.81 -7.90
N ILE A 14 -8.66 -6.69 -6.68
CA ILE A 14 -7.63 -5.68 -6.38
C ILE A 14 -6.34 -6.02 -7.12
N THR A 15 -5.86 -5.08 -7.93
CA THR A 15 -4.62 -5.19 -8.73
C THR A 15 -3.48 -4.34 -8.18
N HIS A 16 -3.78 -3.33 -7.36
CA HIS A 16 -2.78 -2.39 -6.83
C HIS A 16 -3.04 -2.11 -5.35
N ILE A 17 -1.99 -2.09 -4.55
CA ILE A 17 -2.05 -1.76 -3.12
C ILE A 17 -1.13 -0.57 -2.82
N VAL A 18 -1.70 0.46 -2.21
CA VAL A 18 -0.95 1.52 -1.52
C VAL A 18 -1.00 1.23 -0.02
N ASN A 19 0.14 0.94 0.58
CA ASN A 19 0.25 0.79 2.03
C ASN A 19 0.79 2.08 2.64
N ALA A 20 -0.10 2.89 3.20
CA ALA A 20 0.23 4.16 3.86
C ALA A 20 0.93 4.01 5.22
N ALA A 21 1.07 2.79 5.72
CA ALA A 21 1.71 2.47 7.00
C ALA A 21 2.71 1.32 6.79
N SER A 22 3.59 1.47 5.81
CA SER A 22 4.59 0.45 5.44
C SER A 22 5.75 0.42 6.44
N GLY A 23 6.42 -0.74 6.52
CA GLY A 23 7.62 -0.94 7.34
C GLY A 23 7.34 -1.33 8.80
N PRO A 24 8.35 -1.80 9.56
CA PRO A 24 8.24 -1.98 11.02
C PRO A 24 8.30 -0.61 11.73
N PRO A 25 7.53 -0.36 12.81
CA PRO A 25 6.62 -1.26 13.53
C PRO A 25 5.20 -1.33 12.95
N HIS A 26 4.97 -0.73 11.78
CA HIS A 26 3.66 -0.58 11.15
C HIS A 26 3.18 -1.86 10.44
N VAL A 27 2.34 -1.71 9.40
CA VAL A 27 1.80 -2.81 8.62
C VAL A 27 2.87 -3.38 7.70
N ASN A 28 3.67 -4.29 8.25
CA ASN A 28 4.77 -4.95 7.55
C ASN A 28 4.29 -6.11 6.64
N THR A 29 3.55 -5.79 5.57
CA THR A 29 3.27 -6.74 4.48
C THR A 29 4.40 -6.68 3.45
N GLY A 30 4.61 -5.52 2.84
CA GLY A 30 5.57 -5.36 1.75
C GLY A 30 5.17 -6.16 0.49
N PRO A 31 5.91 -6.01 -0.62
CA PRO A 31 5.59 -6.70 -1.88
C PRO A 31 5.69 -8.22 -1.75
N ARG A 32 6.61 -8.73 -0.93
CA ARG A 32 6.79 -10.18 -0.71
C ARG A 32 5.56 -10.84 -0.09
N PHE A 33 4.77 -10.12 0.69
CA PHE A 33 3.54 -10.68 1.26
C PHE A 33 2.53 -11.03 0.17
N TYR A 34 2.47 -10.29 -0.94
CA TYR A 34 1.53 -10.51 -2.05
C TYR A 34 2.15 -11.25 -3.25
N ARG A 35 3.33 -11.87 -3.10
CA ARG A 35 4.11 -12.49 -4.21
C ARG A 35 3.39 -13.57 -5.03
N ASP A 36 2.34 -14.14 -4.48
CA ASP A 36 1.46 -15.17 -5.05
C ASP A 36 0.20 -14.58 -5.70
N MET A 37 0.10 -13.25 -5.74
CA MET A 37 -0.98 -12.49 -6.36
C MET A 37 -0.40 -11.57 -7.42
N ASP A 38 -1.20 -11.27 -8.45
CA ASP A 38 -0.86 -10.27 -9.47
C ASP A 38 -1.19 -8.86 -8.94
N ILE A 39 -0.39 -8.42 -7.96
CA ILE A 39 -0.57 -7.14 -7.26
C ILE A 39 0.69 -6.29 -7.37
N ASP A 40 0.51 -5.07 -7.89
CA ASP A 40 1.51 -4.01 -7.77
C ASP A 40 1.43 -3.35 -6.39
N TYR A 41 2.57 -3.19 -5.74
CA TYR A 41 2.65 -2.69 -4.37
C TYR A 41 3.44 -1.39 -4.28
N PHE A 42 2.85 -0.38 -3.63
CA PHE A 42 3.49 0.88 -3.28
C PHE A 42 3.43 1.09 -1.76
N GLY A 43 4.60 1.09 -1.12
CA GLY A 43 4.72 1.32 0.32
C GLY A 43 5.10 2.76 0.64
N VAL A 44 4.37 3.37 1.56
CA VAL A 44 4.72 4.65 2.19
C VAL A 44 5.01 4.38 3.66
N GLU A 45 6.24 4.60 4.08
CA GLU A 45 6.64 4.53 5.49
C GLU A 45 6.26 5.85 6.17
N ALA A 46 4.97 5.97 6.52
CA ALA A 46 4.44 7.13 7.21
C ALA A 46 4.03 6.83 8.64
N ASP A 47 4.28 7.81 9.50
CA ASP A 47 3.77 7.84 10.87
C ASP A 47 2.44 8.59 10.90
N ASP A 48 1.50 8.08 11.70
CA ASP A 48 0.24 8.78 11.99
C ASP A 48 0.49 9.86 13.07
N SER A 49 1.16 10.93 12.66
CA SER A 49 1.54 12.06 13.51
C SER A 49 1.36 13.37 12.75
N SER A 50 0.98 14.43 13.46
CA SER A 50 0.93 15.79 12.91
C SER A 50 2.28 16.31 12.44
N ASP A 51 3.37 15.76 12.98
CA ASP A 51 4.73 16.15 12.66
C ASP A 51 5.26 15.43 11.40
N PHE A 52 4.57 14.39 10.93
CA PHE A 52 4.97 13.64 9.76
C PHE A 52 4.64 14.40 8.48
N ILE A 53 5.66 14.66 7.65
CA ILE A 53 5.50 15.40 6.39
C ILE A 53 5.00 14.46 5.29
N ILE A 54 3.70 14.12 5.33
CA ILE A 54 3.06 13.23 4.36
C ILE A 54 3.04 13.80 2.94
N SER A 55 3.14 15.13 2.80
CA SER A 55 3.01 15.82 1.52
C SER A 55 4.07 15.42 0.49
N VAL A 56 5.25 14.96 0.93
CA VAL A 56 6.30 14.47 0.03
C VAL A 56 5.86 13.24 -0.77
N PHE A 57 4.85 12.50 -0.29
CA PHE A 57 4.32 11.31 -0.94
C PHE A 57 3.11 11.59 -1.84
N PHE A 58 2.54 12.80 -1.84
CA PHE A 58 1.31 13.10 -2.57
C PHE A 58 1.45 12.85 -4.07
N TYR A 59 2.43 13.47 -4.72
CA TYR A 59 2.62 13.32 -6.16
C TYR A 59 3.01 11.90 -6.61
N PRO A 60 3.99 11.21 -5.99
CA PRO A 60 4.33 9.85 -6.41
C PRO A 60 3.17 8.86 -6.18
N THR A 61 2.44 8.98 -5.05
CA THR A 61 1.27 8.11 -4.78
C THR A 61 0.14 8.40 -5.76
N ALA A 62 -0.15 9.67 -6.06
CA ALA A 62 -1.16 10.03 -7.04
C ALA A 62 -0.80 9.52 -8.45
N ARG A 63 0.48 9.54 -8.82
CA ARG A 63 0.94 8.94 -10.08
C ARG A 63 0.77 7.43 -10.13
N PHE A 64 1.05 6.73 -9.03
CA PHE A 64 0.82 5.29 -8.91
C PHE A 64 -0.67 4.95 -9.08
N ILE A 65 -1.54 5.66 -8.36
CA ILE A 65 -3.00 5.49 -8.48
C ILE A 65 -3.46 5.80 -9.91
N ARG A 66 -2.98 6.89 -10.52
CA ARG A 66 -3.36 7.28 -11.88
C ARG A 66 -2.90 6.27 -12.95
N ALA A 67 -1.78 5.59 -12.74
CA ALA A 67 -1.32 4.56 -13.66
C ALA A 67 -2.13 3.25 -13.55
N ALA A 68 -2.79 3.03 -12.40
CA ALA A 68 -3.60 1.85 -12.12
C ALA A 68 -5.06 1.96 -12.60
N LEU A 69 -5.55 3.17 -12.89
CA LEU A 69 -6.92 3.49 -13.31
C LEU A 69 -6.98 3.79 -14.81
#